data_AF-M0IBZ9-F1
#
_entry.id   AF-M0IBZ9-F1
#
_cell.length_a   1.000
_cell.length_b   1.000
_cell.length_c   1.000
_cell.angle_alpha   90.00
_cell.angle_beta   90.00
_cell.angle_gamma   90.00
#
_symmetry.space_group_name_H-M   'P 1'
#
loop_
_entity.id
_entity.type
_entity.pdbx_description
1 polymer ?
#
loop_
_entity_poly.entity_id
_entity_poly.type
_entity_poly.pdbx_seq_one_letter_code
_entity_poly.pdbx_strand_id
1 'polypeptide(L)' 'MATKADELHKTQREILAILDEVGPASSRLLVHRLDDDAYRQLVNHHLSRLRDEGFVVYDDDDGLYRVTEDAPISAGDGR' A
#
# COMPACT_ATOMS: atom_id res chain seq x y z
N MET A 1 9.91 6.36 -21.16
CA MET A 1 8.93 7.00 -20.27
C MET A 1 8.90 6.15 -19.01
N ALA A 2 9.42 6.64 -17.88
CA ALA A 2 9.28 5.93 -16.61
C ALA A 2 7.79 5.99 -16.23
N THR A 3 7.17 4.83 -16.03
CA THR A 3 5.80 4.76 -15.52
C THR A 3 5.83 5.17 -14.05
N LYS A 4 4.76 5.78 -13.53
CA LYS A 4 4.66 6.20 -12.10
C LYS A 4 5.00 5.07 -11.11
N ALA A 5 4.80 3.82 -11.52
CA ALA A 5 5.20 2.62 -10.78
C ALA A 5 6.73 2.49 -10.53
N ASP A 6 7.56 3.01 -11.43
CA ASP A 6 9.02 2.92 -11.34
C ASP A 6 9.58 3.85 -10.23
N GLU A 7 8.86 4.93 -9.90
CA GLU A 7 9.23 5.91 -8.87
C GLU A 7 8.75 5.53 -7.45
N LEU A 8 7.96 4.46 -7.31
CA LEU A 8 7.47 4.04 -5.99
C LEU A 8 8.61 3.56 -5.10
N HIS A 9 8.65 4.09 -3.88
CA HIS A 9 9.56 3.65 -2.83
C HIS A 9 9.31 2.17 -2.50
N LYS A 10 10.36 1.45 -2.11
CA LYS A 10 10.27 0.03 -1.71
C LYS A 10 9.13 -0.23 -0.70
N THR A 11 9.02 0.63 0.31
CA THR A 11 7.98 0.56 1.34
C THR A 11 6.55 0.73 0.79
N GLN A 12 6.36 1.59 -0.21
CA GLN A 12 5.06 1.77 -0.85
C GLN A 12 4.64 0.50 -1.58
N ARG A 13 5.58 -0.14 -2.31
CA ARG A 13 5.33 -1.41 -3.00
C ARG A 13 5.00 -2.53 -2.02
N GLU A 14 5.72 -2.61 -0.89
CA GLU A 14 5.42 -3.56 0.17
C GLU A 14 4.03 -3.32 0.78
N ILE A 15 3.65 -2.08 1.08
CA ILE A 15 2.30 -1.76 1.58
C ILE A 15 1.23 -2.23 0.60
N LEU A 16 1.39 -1.93 -0.69
CA LEU A 16 0.45 -2.32 -1.73
C LEU A 16 0.37 -3.85 -1.85
N ALA A 17 1.51 -4.56 -1.82
CA ALA A 17 1.55 -6.01 -1.87
C ALA A 17 0.89 -6.67 -0.64
N ILE A 18 1.08 -6.11 0.57
CA ILE A 18 0.42 -6.62 1.77
C ILE A 18 -1.10 -6.46 1.65
N LEU A 19 -1.57 -5.29 1.20
CA LEU A 19 -3.00 -5.03 1.00
C LEU A 19 -3.63 -5.90 -0.08
N ASP A 20 -2.88 -6.26 -1.12
CA ASP A 20 -3.31 -7.22 -2.14
C ASP A 20 -3.41 -8.65 -1.56
N GLU A 21 -2.41 -9.09 -0.79
CA GLU A 21 -2.38 -10.43 -0.18
C GLU A 21 -3.48 -10.62 0.89
N VAL A 22 -3.63 -9.66 1.81
CA VAL A 22 -4.51 -9.81 2.99
C VAL A 22 -5.87 -9.15 2.80
N GLY A 23 -6.04 -8.37 1.74
CA GLY A 23 -7.19 -7.52 1.52
C GLY A 23 -7.16 -6.22 2.35
N PRO A 24 -8.33 -5.57 2.53
CA PRO A 24 -8.48 -4.34 3.30
C PRO A 24 -7.83 -4.42 4.70
N ALA A 25 -6.89 -3.52 5.00
CA ALA A 25 -6.15 -3.57 6.27
C ALA A 25 -5.98 -2.20 6.93
N SER A 26 -5.93 -2.21 8.26
CA SER A 26 -5.61 -1.00 9.03
C SER A 26 -4.11 -0.69 8.95
N SER A 27 -3.75 0.59 9.11
CA SER A 27 -2.34 1.02 9.19
C SER A 27 -1.57 0.23 10.25
N ARG A 28 -2.20 -0.14 11.37
CA ARG A 28 -1.59 -0.95 12.42
C ARG A 28 -1.21 -2.36 11.93
N LEU A 29 -2.04 -3.01 11.13
CA LEU A 29 -1.72 -4.33 10.56
C LEU A 29 -0.56 -4.21 9.57
N LEU A 30 -0.54 -3.16 8.76
CA LEU A 30 0.55 -2.86 7.83
C LEU A 30 1.87 -2.65 8.58
N VAL A 31 1.88 -1.87 9.68
CA VAL A 31 3.05 -1.70 10.55
C VAL A 31 3.55 -3.05 11.09
N HIS A 32 2.64 -3.93 11.51
CA HIS A 32 3.02 -5.24 12.06
C HIS A 32 3.58 -6.20 11.01
N ARG A 33 3.13 -6.10 9.76
CA ARG A 33 3.60 -6.91 8.63
C ARG A 33 4.91 -6.39 8.04
N LEU A 34 5.24 -5.12 8.26
CA LEU A 34 6.53 -4.55 7.89
C LEU A 34 7.61 -4.98 8.91
N ASP A 35 8.64 -5.64 8.41
CA ASP A 35 9.78 -6.11 9.20
C ASP A 35 10.70 -4.97 9.67
N ASP A 36 10.74 -3.85 8.94
CA ASP A 36 11.71 -2.78 9.16
C ASP A 36 11.15 -1.64 10.04
N ASP A 37 11.80 -1.37 11.17
CA ASP A 37 11.40 -0.33 12.12
C ASP A 37 11.45 1.10 11.55
N ALA A 38 12.26 1.38 10.52
CA ALA A 38 12.24 2.67 9.84
C ALA A 38 10.98 2.80 8.97
N TYR A 39 10.54 1.70 8.34
CA TYR A 39 9.31 1.68 7.53
C TYR A 39 8.06 1.77 8.39
N ARG A 40 8.06 1.20 9.59
CA ARG A 40 6.96 1.33 10.56
C ARG A 40 6.66 2.79 10.89
N GLN A 41 7.69 3.61 11.08
CA GLN A 41 7.52 5.04 11.38
C GLN A 41 7.01 5.85 10.19
N LEU A 42 7.36 5.42 8.97
CA LEU A 42 6.99 6.12 7.73
C LEU A 42 5.72 5.54 7.07
N VAL A 43 5.09 4.51 7.63
CA VAL A 43 3.94 3.86 6.98
C VAL A 43 2.81 4.85 6.72
N ASN A 44 2.51 5.73 7.69
CA ASN A 44 1.43 6.72 7.54
C ASN A 44 1.77 7.76 6.49
N HIS A 45 3.05 8.13 6.37
CA HIS A 45 3.53 9.02 5.32
C HIS A 45 3.36 8.38 3.94
N HIS A 46 3.76 7.12 3.79
CA HIS A 46 3.62 6.38 2.54
C HIS A 46 2.17 6.11 2.17
N LEU A 47 1.31 5.76 3.13
CA LEU A 47 -0.13 5.61 2.92
C LEU A 47 -0.78 6.91 2.46
N SER A 48 -0.40 8.05 3.05
CA SER A 48 -0.90 9.36 2.61
C SER A 48 -0.49 9.67 1.17
N ARG A 49 0.76 9.35 0.79
CA ARG A 49 1.26 9.50 -0.59
C ARG A 49 0.49 8.59 -1.56
N LEU A 50 0.39 7.30 -1.24
CA LEU A 50 -0.35 6.33 -2.06
C LEU A 50 -1.81 6.73 -2.26
N ARG A 51 -2.44 7.33 -1.24
CA ARG A 51 -3.81 7.85 -1.33
C ARG A 51 -3.90 9.08 -2.24
N ASP A 52 -2.94 10.00 -2.11
CA ASP A 52 -2.86 11.19 -2.97
C ASP A 52 -2.64 10.81 -4.44
N GLU A 53 -1.85 9.77 -4.69
CA GLU A 53 -1.62 9.20 -6.01
C GLU A 53 -2.80 8.37 -6.54
N GLY A 54 -3.77 8.03 -5.69
CA GLY A 54 -4.97 7.27 -6.06
C GLY A 54 -4.79 5.74 -6.05
N PHE A 55 -3.67 5.23 -5.55
CA PHE A 55 -3.37 3.78 -5.49
C PHE A 55 -4.03 3.07 -4.30
N VAL A 56 -4.36 3.82 -3.24
CA VAL A 56 -5.12 3.28 -2.10
C VAL A 56 -6.24 4.23 -1.73
N VAL A 57 -7.33 3.66 -1.21
CA VAL A 57 -8.44 4.40 -0.60
C VAL A 57 -8.54 4.03 0.87
N TYR A 58 -8.93 5.01 1.68
CA TYR A 58 -9.25 4.78 3.08
C TYR A 58 -10.76 4.71 3.22
N ASP A 59 -11.26 3.61 3.75
CA ASP A 59 -12.67 3.41 4.06
C ASP A 59 -12.91 3.89 5.50
N ASP A 60 -13.66 4.98 5.67
CA ASP A 60 -13.95 5.58 6.97
C ASP A 60 -14.97 4.76 7.79
N ASP A 61 -15.74 3.87 7.15
CA ASP A 61 -16.74 3.03 7.82
C ASP A 61 -16.05 1.87 8.56
N ASP A 62 -15.13 1.20 7.86
CA ASP A 62 -14.35 0.07 8.40
C ASP A 62 -13.02 0.51 9.05
N GLY A 63 -12.55 1.73 8.75
CA GLY A 63 -11.25 2.24 9.18
C GLY A 63 -10.05 1.54 8.51
N LEU A 64 -10.23 1.06 7.27
CA LEU A 64 -9.27 0.21 6.55
C LEU A 64 -8.77 0.86 5.27
N TYR A 65 -7.52 0.60 4.91
CA TYR A 65 -6.95 0.92 3.61
C TYR A 65 -7.24 -0.20 2.63
N ARG A 66 -7.62 0.15 1.40
CA ARG A 66 -7.86 -0.78 0.29
C ARG A 66 -7.06 -0.36 -0.92
N VAL A 67 -6.56 -1.33 -1.67
CA VAL A 67 -5.91 -1.09 -2.96
C VAL A 67 -6.97 -0.76 -4.01
N THR A 68 -6.64 0.17 -4.91
CA THR A 68 -7.47 0.51 -6.07
C THR A 68 -7.03 -0.26 -7.31
N GLU A 69 -7.89 -0.33 -8.32
CA GLU A 69 -7.57 -0.96 -9.61
C GLU A 69 -6.43 -0.25 -10.38
N ASP A 70 -6.11 1.00 -10.01
CA ASP A 70 -5.02 1.79 -10.60
C ASP A 70 -3.66 1.50 -9.94
N ALA A 71 -3.66 0.81 -8.79
CA ALA A 71 -2.43 0.52 -8.08
C ALA A 71 -1.50 -0.37 -8.93
N PRO A 72 -0.21 -0.03 -9.01
CA PRO A 72 0.78 -0.84 -9.71
C PRO A 72 1.23 -2.01 -8.85
N ILE A 73 0.27 -2.75 -8.28
CA ILE A 73 0.51 -4.09 -7.79
C ILE A 73 0.72 -4.96 -9.01
N SER A 74 1.79 -5.77 -9.02
CA SER A 74 1.98 -6.75 -10.08
C SER A 74 0.78 -7.70 -10.07
N ALA A 75 -0.21 -7.43 -10.92
CA ALA A 75 -1.25 -8.39 -11.27
C ALA A 75 -0.56 -9.57 -11.98
N GLY A 76 -0.14 -10.54 -11.19
CA GLY A 76 0.53 -11.76 -11.61
C GLY A 76 0.86 -12.55 -10.35
N ASP A 77 -0.05 -13.36 -9.83
CA ASP A 77 -0.40 -14.63 -10.46
C ASP A 77 -1.90 -14.90 -10.25
N GLY A 78 -2.70 -14.63 -11.29
CA GLY A 78 -3.99 -15.30 -11.42
C GLY A 78 -3.71 -16.76 -11.71
N ARG A 79 -3.92 -17.63 -10.71
CA ARG A 79 -3.95 -19.08 -10.89
C ARG A 79 -4.98 -19.74 -10.00
#